data_AF-A0A377PHR2-F1
#
_entry.id   AF-A0A377PHR2-F1
#
_cell.length_a   1.000
_cell.length_b   1.000
_cell.length_c   1.000
_cell.angle_alpha   90.00
_cell.angle_beta   90.00
_cell.angle_gamma   90.00
#
_symmetry.space_group_name_H-M   'P 1'
#
loop_
_entity.id
_entity.type
_entity.pdbx_description
1 polymer ?
#
loop_
_entity_poly.entity_id
_entity_poly.type
_entity_poly.pdbx_seq_one_letter_code
_entity_poly.pdbx_strand_id
1 'polypeptide(L)'
;MRVLLPFLALYRRHWFLISLGVVLAIVTLLASIGLLMLSGWFLAASALAGLAGLMTFNYMLPAAGVRGAAIIRTAGRYAERVVSHDATFRVLSHLRVFTFSKILPLSPGAIARFRQAELLNRLVADVDTLDHLYLRVISPLISAIVVIVVVTAGLSWFDPTLAITLGGIMLLLLFCLPLGFYQAGSPLGLRSLNSVPTTALY
;
A
#
# COMPACT_ATOMS: atom_id res chain seq x y z
N MET A 1 1.45 22.76 -9.64
CA MET A 1 1.97 22.23 -8.35
C MET A 1 1.44 22.95 -7.10
N ARG A 2 1.00 24.22 -7.13
CA ARG A 2 0.45 24.96 -5.95
C ARG A 2 -0.95 24.52 -5.48
N VAL A 3 -1.64 23.67 -6.24
CA VAL A 3 -3.01 23.20 -5.96
C VAL A 3 -3.07 22.15 -4.84
N LEU A 4 -1.93 21.53 -4.50
CA LEU A 4 -1.84 20.46 -3.48
C LEU A 4 -1.61 20.99 -2.05
N LEU A 5 -1.19 22.25 -1.89
CA LEU A 5 -0.81 22.85 -0.60
C LEU A 5 -1.96 22.94 0.44
N PRO A 6 -3.22 23.27 0.08
CA PRO A 6 -4.31 23.31 1.06
C PRO A 6 -4.70 21.92 1.58
N PHE A 7 -4.44 20.86 0.80
CA PHE A 7 -4.80 19.48 1.14
C PHE A 7 -3.78 18.83 2.09
N LEU A 8 -2.49 19.19 1.99
CA LEU A 8 -1.48 18.85 3.01
C LEU A 8 -1.85 19.38 4.40
N ALA A 9 -2.58 20.49 4.48
CA ALA A 9 -3.02 21.08 5.75
C ALA A 9 -4.17 20.28 6.40
N LEU A 10 -5.03 19.61 5.62
CA LEU A 10 -6.09 18.72 6.13
C LEU A 10 -5.49 17.40 6.67
N TYR A 11 -4.38 16.97 6.07
CA TYR A 11 -3.58 15.81 6.48
C TYR A 11 -3.08 15.89 7.92
N ARG A 12 -2.82 17.10 8.41
CA ARG A 12 -2.38 17.38 9.78
C ARG A 12 -3.39 16.94 10.83
N ARG A 13 -4.68 16.82 10.48
CA ARG A 13 -5.77 16.41 11.40
C ARG A 13 -5.80 14.90 11.66
N HIS A 14 -5.33 14.06 10.74
CA HIS A 14 -5.37 12.58 10.85
C HIS A 14 -3.99 11.92 10.83
N TRP A 15 -2.91 12.70 11.02
CA TRP A 15 -1.52 12.24 10.90
C TRP A 15 -1.21 10.97 11.71
N PHE A 16 -1.88 10.76 12.85
CA PHE A 16 -1.74 9.57 13.69
C PHE A 16 -2.18 8.27 13.03
N LEU A 17 -3.33 8.25 12.34
CA LEU A 17 -3.80 7.01 11.68
C LEU A 17 -2.90 6.64 10.51
N ILE A 18 -2.34 7.65 9.87
CA ILE A 18 -1.50 7.47 8.70
C ILE A 18 -0.11 7.00 9.10
N SER A 19 0.51 7.66 10.08
CA SER A 19 1.79 7.21 10.62
C SER A 19 1.67 5.80 11.17
N LEU A 20 0.55 5.48 11.83
CA LEU A 20 0.24 4.13 12.29
C LEU A 20 0.15 3.12 11.13
N GLY A 21 -0.54 3.45 10.04
CA GLY A 21 -0.65 2.58 8.86
C GLY A 21 0.71 2.28 8.23
N VAL A 22 1.56 3.30 8.07
CA VAL A 22 2.93 3.14 7.55
C VAL A 22 3.80 2.31 8.50
N VAL A 23 3.72 2.57 9.81
CA VAL A 23 4.44 1.79 10.83
C VAL A 23 4.00 0.32 10.80
N LEU A 24 2.69 0.05 10.71
CA LEU A 24 2.17 -1.32 10.59
C LEU A 24 2.63 -2.02 9.32
N ALA A 25 2.66 -1.32 8.19
CA ALA A 25 3.17 -1.87 6.94
C ALA A 25 4.66 -2.24 7.07
N ILE A 26 5.47 -1.36 7.65
CA ILE A 26 6.90 -1.61 7.91
C ILE A 26 7.08 -2.82 8.86
N VAL A 27 6.37 -2.85 9.99
CA VAL A 27 6.43 -3.96 10.95
C VAL A 27 6.03 -5.28 10.29
N THR A 28 4.99 -5.27 9.47
CA THR A 28 4.52 -6.46 8.74
C THR A 28 5.56 -6.97 7.75
N LEU A 29 6.21 -6.05 7.01
CA LEU A 29 7.27 -6.38 6.06
C LEU A 29 8.50 -6.93 6.78
N LEU A 30 8.94 -6.27 7.86
CA LEU A 30 10.07 -6.74 8.67
C LEU A 30 9.79 -8.10 9.32
N ALA A 31 8.57 -8.33 9.83
CA ALA A 31 8.18 -9.64 10.35
C ALA A 31 8.19 -10.72 9.26
N SER A 32 7.82 -10.38 8.03
CA SER A 32 7.87 -11.30 6.88
C SER A 32 9.30 -11.69 6.51
N ILE A 33 10.19 -10.69 6.46
CA ILE A 33 11.62 -10.90 6.15
C ILE A 33 12.30 -11.67 7.28
N GLY A 34 12.04 -11.28 8.54
CA GLY A 34 12.55 -11.97 9.72
C GLY A 34 12.09 -13.42 9.79
N LEU A 35 10.83 -13.71 9.44
CA LEU A 35 10.32 -15.07 9.32
C LEU A 35 11.12 -15.87 8.28
N LEU A 36 11.35 -15.30 7.09
CA LEU A 36 12.12 -15.95 6.04
C LEU A 36 13.57 -16.22 6.45
N MET A 37 14.24 -15.22 7.03
CA MET A 37 15.61 -15.32 7.52
C MET A 37 15.74 -16.37 8.64
N LEU A 38 14.88 -16.30 9.66
CA LEU A 38 14.89 -17.23 10.78
C LEU A 38 14.58 -18.65 10.32
N SER A 39 13.64 -18.82 9.38
CA SER A 39 13.30 -20.13 8.83
C SER A 39 14.47 -20.72 8.02
N GLY A 40 15.16 -19.90 7.22
CA GLY A 40 16.34 -20.33 6.48
C GLY A 40 17.48 -20.77 7.40
N TRP A 41 17.78 -19.97 8.42
CA TRP A 41 18.74 -20.33 9.47
C TRP A 41 18.35 -21.63 10.19
N PHE A 42 17.09 -21.74 10.62
CA PHE A 42 16.59 -22.91 11.34
C PHE A 42 16.68 -24.19 10.50
N LEU A 43 16.40 -24.12 9.20
CA LEU A 43 16.52 -25.25 8.29
C LEU A 43 17.99 -25.71 8.15
N ALA A 44 18.90 -24.76 7.91
CA ALA A 44 20.33 -25.05 7.80
C ALA A 44 20.92 -25.63 9.10
N ALA A 45 20.56 -25.03 10.25
CA ALA A 45 21.00 -25.50 11.56
C ALA A 45 20.47 -26.91 11.89
N SER A 46 19.21 -27.20 11.55
CA SER A 46 18.63 -28.52 11.75
C SER A 46 19.30 -29.58 10.87
N ALA A 47 19.65 -29.24 9.63
CA ALA A 47 20.38 -30.13 8.74
C ALA A 47 21.77 -30.48 9.30
N LEU A 48 22.52 -29.48 9.79
CA LEU A 48 23.83 -29.72 10.42
C LEU A 48 23.71 -30.53 11.71
N ALA A 49 22.74 -30.23 12.57
CA ALA A 49 22.52 -30.97 13.81
C ALA A 49 22.19 -32.45 13.55
N GLY A 50 21.38 -32.73 12.53
CA GLY A 50 21.05 -34.08 12.10
C GLY A 50 22.26 -34.86 11.60
N LEU A 51 23.10 -34.23 10.77
CA LEU A 51 24.35 -34.83 10.28
C LEU A 51 25.36 -35.10 11.41
N ALA A 52 25.43 -34.20 12.39
CA ALA A 52 26.33 -34.31 13.54
C ALA A 52 25.80 -35.26 14.64
N GLY A 53 24.57 -35.79 14.52
CA GLY A 53 23.95 -36.65 15.54
C GLY A 53 23.62 -35.93 16.85
N LEU A 54 23.49 -34.60 16.83
CA LEU A 54 23.25 -33.79 18.03
C LEU A 54 21.78 -33.89 18.47
N MET A 55 21.50 -34.81 19.40
CA MET A 55 20.17 -35.00 20.02
C MET A 55 19.73 -33.84 20.93
N THR A 56 20.62 -32.90 21.25
CA THR A 56 20.38 -31.75 22.15
C THR A 56 20.01 -30.45 21.42
N PHE A 57 19.81 -30.48 20.11
CA PHE A 57 19.44 -29.29 19.35
C PHE A 57 18.07 -28.75 19.78
N ASN A 58 18.04 -27.52 20.32
CA ASN A 58 16.83 -26.90 20.82
C ASN A 58 16.00 -26.28 19.68
N TYR A 59 15.06 -27.06 19.16
CA TYR A 59 14.14 -26.61 18.10
C TYR A 59 12.99 -25.73 18.61
N MET A 60 12.75 -25.66 19.93
CA MET A 60 11.64 -24.88 20.51
C MET A 60 11.87 -23.37 20.41
N LEU A 61 13.10 -22.90 20.63
CA LEU A 61 13.43 -21.46 20.54
C LEU A 61 13.22 -20.90 19.12
N PRO A 62 13.79 -21.50 18.05
CA PRO A 62 13.54 -21.02 16.70
C PRO A 62 12.07 -21.17 16.29
N ALA A 63 11.42 -22.26 16.66
CA ALA A 63 10.00 -22.47 16.35
C ALA A 63 9.09 -21.42 17.00
N ALA A 64 9.38 -21.02 18.25
CA ALA A 64 8.66 -19.93 18.91
C ALA A 64 8.87 -18.59 18.19
N GLY A 65 10.10 -18.29 17.74
CA GLY A 65 10.41 -17.10 16.95
C GLY A 65 9.65 -17.06 15.62
N VAL A 66 9.61 -18.18 14.88
CA VAL A 66 8.87 -18.28 13.61
C VAL A 66 7.38 -18.05 13.84
N ARG A 67 6.79 -18.65 14.89
CA ARG A 67 5.38 -18.45 15.25
C ARG A 67 5.10 -17.00 15.64
N GLY A 68 5.96 -16.39 16.45
CA GLY A 68 5.83 -14.99 16.84
C GLY A 68 5.85 -14.06 15.63
N ALA A 69 6.82 -14.24 14.73
CA ALA A 69 6.91 -13.47 13.50
C ALA A 69 5.69 -13.67 12.59
N ALA A 70 5.17 -14.90 12.49
CA ALA A 70 3.97 -15.19 11.71
C ALA A 70 2.72 -14.49 12.26
N ILE A 71 2.56 -14.44 13.59
CA ILE A 71 1.46 -13.74 14.26
C ILE A 71 1.58 -12.23 14.05
N ILE A 72 2.76 -11.64 14.28
CA ILE A 72 3.00 -10.20 14.06
C ILE A 72 2.69 -9.82 12.62
N ARG A 73 3.16 -10.59 11.65
CA ARG A 73 2.87 -10.38 10.23
C ARG A 73 1.37 -10.38 9.96
N THR A 74 0.65 -11.36 10.49
CA THR A 74 -0.79 -11.52 10.21
C THR A 74 -1.62 -10.43 10.89
N ALA A 75 -1.33 -10.14 12.16
CA ALA A 75 -1.98 -9.09 12.92
C ALA A 75 -1.70 -7.70 12.34
N GLY A 76 -0.44 -7.42 11.98
CA GLY A 76 -0.04 -6.16 11.34
C GLY A 76 -0.75 -5.94 10.01
N ARG A 77 -0.80 -6.98 9.16
CA ARG A 77 -1.52 -6.91 7.88
C ARG A 77 -3.03 -6.72 8.05
N TYR A 78 -3.62 -7.36 9.06
CA TYR A 78 -5.04 -7.19 9.37
C TYR A 78 -5.33 -5.75 9.78
N ALA A 79 -4.56 -5.20 10.71
CA ALA A 79 -4.77 -3.84 11.19
C ALA A 79 -4.48 -2.79 10.09
N GLU A 80 -3.48 -3.00 9.23
CA GLU A 80 -3.22 -2.17 8.03
C GLU A 80 -4.45 -2.16 7.10
N ARG A 81 -5.06 -3.33 6.88
CA ARG A 81 -6.29 -3.46 6.09
C ARG A 81 -7.47 -2.76 6.75
N VAL A 82 -7.67 -2.91 8.06
CA VAL A 82 -8.78 -2.24 8.77
C VAL A 82 -8.69 -0.73 8.61
N VAL A 83 -7.50 -0.14 8.79
CA VAL A 83 -7.28 1.30 8.60
C VAL A 83 -7.58 1.72 7.16
N SER A 84 -7.11 0.95 6.17
CA SER A 84 -7.34 1.24 4.75
C SER A 84 -8.81 1.09 4.34
N HIS A 85 -9.51 0.15 4.98
CA HIS A 85 -10.90 -0.16 4.69
C HIS A 85 -11.85 0.89 5.27
N ASP A 86 -11.56 1.41 6.47
CA ASP A 86 -12.30 2.53 7.06
C ASP A 86 -12.30 3.76 6.14
N ALA A 87 -11.14 4.06 5.52
CA ALA A 87 -11.04 5.13 4.52
C ALA A 87 -11.96 4.87 3.31
N THR A 88 -11.90 3.67 2.75
CA THR A 88 -12.76 3.29 1.60
C THR A 88 -14.24 3.38 1.95
N PHE A 89 -14.63 3.01 3.17
CA PHE A 89 -16.02 3.08 3.62
C PHE A 89 -16.53 4.50 3.85
N ARG A 90 -15.69 5.43 4.33
CA ARG A 90 -16.04 6.85 4.42
C ARG A 90 -16.30 7.43 3.04
N VAL A 91 -15.47 7.10 2.06
CA VAL A 91 -15.67 7.50 0.66
C VAL A 91 -17.02 6.99 0.14
N LEU A 92 -17.30 5.69 0.30
CA LEU A 92 -18.55 5.08 -0.13
C LEU A 92 -19.79 5.68 0.56
N SER A 93 -19.71 5.99 1.85
CA SER A 93 -20.84 6.57 2.58
C SER A 93 -21.13 8.00 2.11
N HIS A 94 -20.09 8.81 1.88
CA HIS A 94 -20.23 10.15 1.31
C HIS A 94 -20.83 10.13 -0.09
N LEU A 95 -20.35 9.25 -0.96
CA LEU A 95 -20.87 9.11 -2.32
C LEU A 95 -22.35 8.68 -2.31
N ARG A 96 -22.72 7.77 -1.41
CA ARG A 96 -24.10 7.31 -1.24
C ARG A 96 -25.02 8.45 -0.81
N VAL A 97 -24.66 9.19 0.24
CA VAL A 97 -25.44 10.33 0.75
C VAL A 97 -25.57 11.41 -0.33
N PHE A 98 -24.48 11.75 -0.99
CA PHE A 98 -24.47 12.73 -2.08
C PHE A 98 -25.40 12.33 -3.23
N THR A 99 -25.34 11.08 -3.67
CA THR A 99 -26.19 10.56 -4.77
C THR A 99 -27.66 10.62 -4.40
N PHE A 100 -28.04 10.14 -3.21
CA PHE A 100 -29.43 10.17 -2.75
C PHE A 100 -29.95 11.60 -2.57
N SER A 101 -29.16 12.50 -1.97
CA SER A 101 -29.54 13.90 -1.78
C SER A 101 -29.65 14.69 -3.08
N LYS A 102 -29.03 14.25 -4.18
CA LYS A 102 -29.16 14.86 -5.51
C LYS A 102 -30.34 14.32 -6.31
N ILE A 103 -30.75 13.07 -6.07
CA ILE A 103 -31.90 12.45 -6.74
C ILE A 103 -33.23 12.89 -6.10
N LEU A 104 -33.28 13.03 -4.77
CA LEU A 104 -34.50 13.36 -4.02
C LEU A 104 -35.20 14.69 -4.41
N PRO A 105 -34.52 15.81 -4.70
CA PRO A 105 -35.16 17.11 -4.85
C PRO A 105 -35.55 17.49 -6.30
N LEU A 106 -35.28 16.64 -7.29
CA LEU A 106 -35.51 16.99 -8.69
C LEU A 106 -36.98 16.79 -9.09
N SER A 107 -37.72 17.90 -9.22
CA SER A 107 -38.90 17.95 -10.10
C SER A 107 -38.44 17.95 -11.57
N PRO A 108 -39.23 17.41 -12.53
CA PRO A 108 -38.77 17.03 -13.87
C PRO A 108 -38.13 18.14 -14.74
N GLY A 109 -38.27 19.42 -14.38
CA GLY A 109 -37.92 20.56 -15.26
C GLY A 109 -36.57 21.27 -15.00
N ALA A 110 -35.94 21.13 -13.83
CA ALA A 110 -34.76 21.92 -13.46
C ALA A 110 -33.40 21.28 -13.84
N ILE A 111 -33.42 20.08 -14.43
CA ILE A 111 -32.25 19.27 -14.80
C ILE A 111 -31.46 19.88 -15.99
N ALA A 112 -32.05 20.86 -16.69
CA ALA A 112 -31.68 21.19 -18.06
C ALA A 112 -30.51 22.18 -18.26
N ARG A 113 -30.06 22.97 -17.26
CA ARG A 113 -29.17 24.13 -17.59
C ARG A 113 -27.72 24.07 -17.11
N PHE A 114 -27.36 23.62 -15.91
CA PHE A 114 -25.97 23.30 -15.56
C PHE A 114 -25.93 22.39 -14.32
N ARG A 115 -25.19 21.27 -14.42
CA ARG A 115 -25.11 20.19 -13.41
C ARG A 115 -24.33 20.67 -12.18
N GLN A 116 -25.00 21.31 -11.22
CA GLN A 116 -24.43 21.62 -9.89
C GLN A 116 -23.94 20.37 -9.14
N ALA A 117 -24.42 19.19 -9.53
CA ALA A 117 -23.90 17.89 -9.11
C ALA A 117 -22.47 17.62 -9.62
N GLU A 118 -22.07 18.20 -10.75
CA GLU A 118 -20.77 17.94 -11.39
C GLU A 118 -19.63 18.70 -10.70
N LEU A 119 -19.85 19.92 -10.21
CA LEU A 119 -18.86 20.65 -9.39
C LEU A 119 -18.61 19.98 -8.04
N LEU A 120 -19.66 19.50 -7.37
CA LEU A 120 -19.52 18.80 -6.09
C LEU A 120 -18.98 17.37 -6.30
N ASN A 121 -19.38 16.67 -7.36
CA ASN A 121 -18.76 15.40 -7.77
C ASN A 121 -17.28 15.58 -8.07
N ARG A 122 -16.88 16.68 -8.68
CA ARG A 122 -15.48 16.94 -9.01
C ARG A 122 -14.64 17.23 -7.76
N LEU A 123 -15.17 18.02 -6.82
CA LEU A 123 -14.53 18.25 -5.53
C LEU A 123 -14.42 16.97 -4.67
N VAL A 124 -15.45 16.13 -4.66
CA VAL A 124 -15.44 14.84 -3.95
C VAL A 124 -14.50 13.85 -4.64
N ALA A 125 -14.56 13.73 -5.97
CA ALA A 125 -13.67 12.87 -6.74
C ALA A 125 -12.20 13.29 -6.64
N ASP A 126 -11.92 14.59 -6.60
CA ASP A 126 -10.56 15.12 -6.41
C ASP A 126 -10.05 14.79 -4.99
N VAL A 127 -10.90 14.85 -3.96
CA VAL A 127 -10.54 14.43 -2.59
C VAL A 127 -10.33 12.92 -2.49
N ASP A 128 -11.19 12.12 -3.14
CA ASP A 128 -11.09 10.65 -3.15
C ASP A 128 -9.84 10.15 -3.87
N THR A 129 -9.50 10.76 -5.02
CA THR A 129 -8.28 10.42 -5.75
C THR A 129 -7.02 10.78 -4.96
N LEU A 130 -7.04 11.87 -4.20
CA LEU A 130 -5.95 12.25 -3.30
C LEU A 130 -5.77 11.27 -2.14
N ASP A 131 -6.86 10.82 -1.51
CA ASP A 131 -6.80 9.86 -0.39
C ASP A 131 -6.36 8.47 -0.87
N HIS A 132 -6.84 8.04 -2.04
CA HIS A 132 -6.39 6.81 -2.70
C HIS A 132 -4.92 6.86 -3.12
N LEU A 133 -4.46 7.98 -3.69
CA LEU A 133 -3.05 8.17 -4.02
C LEU A 133 -2.18 8.06 -2.77
N TYR A 134 -2.60 8.69 -1.67
CA TYR A 134 -1.83 8.64 -0.44
C TYR A 134 -1.77 7.21 0.13
N LEU A 135 -2.93 6.59 0.38
CA LEU A 135 -3.00 5.31 1.09
C LEU A 135 -2.51 4.13 0.24
N ARG A 136 -2.66 4.18 -1.09
CA ARG A 136 -2.30 3.06 -1.99
C ARG A 136 -1.00 3.26 -2.75
N VAL A 137 -0.46 4.47 -2.84
CA VAL A 137 0.80 4.71 -3.57
C VAL A 137 1.87 5.22 -2.62
N ILE A 138 1.60 6.28 -1.85
CA ILE A 138 2.62 6.88 -0.96
C ILE A 138 2.97 5.93 0.19
N SER A 139 1.97 5.37 0.87
CA SER A 139 2.21 4.46 2.02
C SER A 139 3.05 3.21 1.64
N PRO A 140 2.72 2.46 0.56
CA PRO A 140 3.54 1.33 0.11
C PRO A 140 4.93 1.76 -0.35
N LEU A 141 5.07 2.91 -1.00
CA LEU A 141 6.37 3.42 -1.46
C LEU A 141 7.29 3.75 -0.28
N ILE A 142 6.79 4.48 0.72
CA ILE A 142 7.57 4.83 1.91
C ILE A 142 7.99 3.57 2.67
N SER A 143 7.04 2.65 2.92
CA SER A 143 7.34 1.40 3.61
C SER A 143 8.37 0.55 2.86
N ALA A 144 8.28 0.46 1.53
CA ALA A 144 9.26 -0.23 0.70
C ALA A 144 10.66 0.40 0.81
N ILE A 145 10.77 1.73 0.70
CA ILE A 145 12.06 2.44 0.85
C ILE A 145 12.66 2.17 2.23
N VAL A 146 11.88 2.31 3.29
CA VAL A 146 12.36 2.07 4.66
C VAL A 146 12.85 0.63 4.81
N VAL A 147 12.09 -0.34 4.31
CA VAL A 147 12.48 -1.74 4.38
C VAL A 147 13.76 -2.01 3.59
N ILE A 148 13.90 -1.46 2.39
CA ILE A 148 15.15 -1.58 1.61
C ILE A 148 16.33 -1.03 2.40
N VAL A 149 16.21 0.17 2.97
CA VAL A 149 17.27 0.78 3.78
C VAL A 149 17.63 -0.09 4.98
N VAL A 150 16.62 -0.58 5.72
CA VAL A 150 16.85 -1.42 6.90
C VAL A 150 17.51 -2.75 6.53
N VAL A 151 17.06 -3.40 5.46
CA VAL A 151 17.63 -4.66 4.98
C VAL A 151 19.06 -4.46 4.48
N THR A 152 19.30 -3.44 3.65
CA THR A 152 20.64 -3.11 3.15
C THR A 152 21.59 -2.74 4.28
N ALA A 153 21.17 -1.93 5.24
CA ALA A 153 21.98 -1.60 6.42
C ALA A 153 22.27 -2.85 7.26
N GLY A 154 21.28 -3.72 7.48
CA GLY A 154 21.46 -4.98 8.19
C GLY A 154 22.45 -5.92 7.50
N LEU A 155 22.35 -6.06 6.17
CA LEU A 155 23.29 -6.86 5.37
C LEU A 155 24.70 -6.25 5.36
N SER A 156 24.81 -4.91 5.38
CA SER A 156 26.10 -4.23 5.30
C SER A 156 27.02 -4.56 6.48
N TRP A 157 26.43 -4.97 7.62
CA TRP A 157 27.17 -5.47 8.77
C TRP A 157 27.87 -6.81 8.50
N PHE A 158 27.30 -7.66 7.65
CA PHE A 158 27.85 -8.98 7.31
C PHE A 158 28.76 -8.91 6.09
N ASP A 159 28.27 -8.34 4.99
CA ASP A 159 29.00 -8.20 3.74
C ASP A 159 28.51 -6.94 3.00
N PRO A 160 29.34 -5.89 2.92
CA PRO A 160 28.99 -4.64 2.23
C PRO A 160 28.70 -4.82 0.73
N THR A 161 29.37 -5.76 0.07
CA THR A 161 29.22 -6.00 -1.37
C THR A 161 27.87 -6.64 -1.66
N LEU A 162 27.48 -7.65 -0.87
CA LEU A 162 26.16 -8.25 -0.95
C LEU A 162 25.06 -7.24 -0.61
N ALA A 163 25.29 -6.39 0.39
CA ALA A 163 24.33 -5.36 0.77
C ALA A 163 24.05 -4.36 -0.36
N ILE A 164 25.11 -3.83 -1.00
CA ILE A 164 24.99 -2.83 -2.07
C ILE A 164 24.37 -3.46 -3.32
N THR A 165 24.77 -4.68 -3.68
CA THR A 165 24.22 -5.37 -4.86
C THR A 165 22.73 -5.67 -4.70
N LEU A 166 22.30 -6.28 -3.59
CA LEU A 166 20.88 -6.54 -3.31
C LEU A 166 20.09 -5.24 -3.14
N GLY A 167 20.61 -4.28 -2.39
CA GLY A 167 19.97 -2.97 -2.18
C GLY A 167 19.77 -2.22 -3.50
N GLY A 168 20.77 -2.24 -4.37
CA GLY A 168 20.71 -1.65 -5.71
C GLY A 168 19.64 -2.32 -6.58
N ILE A 169 19.58 -3.66 -6.59
CA ILE A 169 18.55 -4.41 -7.33
C ILE A 169 17.14 -4.07 -6.80
N MET A 170 16.95 -4.04 -5.47
CA MET A 170 15.64 -3.73 -4.88
C MET A 170 15.20 -2.30 -5.17
N LEU A 171 16.10 -1.32 -5.09
CA LEU A 171 15.82 0.07 -5.48
C LEU A 171 15.48 0.17 -6.96
N LEU A 172 16.26 -0.48 -7.82
CA LEU A 172 16.02 -0.48 -9.26
C LEU A 172 14.64 -1.05 -9.57
N LEU A 173 14.28 -2.20 -9.00
CA LEU A 173 12.95 -2.80 -9.16
C LEU A 173 11.83 -1.90 -8.64
N LEU A 174 12.03 -1.22 -7.50
CA LEU A 174 11.05 -0.31 -6.92
C LEU A 174 10.68 0.82 -7.89
N PHE A 175 11.64 1.33 -8.67
CA PHE A 175 11.38 2.40 -9.64
C PHE A 175 11.01 1.86 -11.04
N CYS A 176 11.68 0.82 -11.52
CA CYS A 176 11.47 0.29 -12.86
C CYS A 176 10.12 -0.40 -13.03
N LEU A 177 9.62 -1.13 -12.02
CA LEU A 177 8.31 -1.80 -12.11
C LEU A 177 7.15 -0.82 -12.32
N PRO A 178 6.93 0.21 -11.47
CA PRO A 178 5.82 1.12 -11.68
C PRO A 178 5.94 1.90 -13.00
N LEU A 179 7.15 2.22 -13.45
CA LEU A 179 7.38 2.84 -14.76
C LEU A 179 7.02 1.90 -15.91
N GLY A 180 7.44 0.63 -15.85
CA GLY A 180 7.10 -0.39 -16.84
C GLY A 180 5.60 -0.67 -16.90
N PHE A 181 4.94 -0.79 -15.75
CA PHE A 181 3.48 -0.95 -15.67
C PHE A 181 2.74 0.28 -16.18
N TYR A 182 3.23 1.48 -15.89
CA TYR A 182 2.64 2.71 -16.42
C TYR A 182 2.69 2.77 -17.95
N GLN A 183 3.85 2.44 -18.53
CA GLN A 183 4.01 2.40 -19.98
C GLN A 183 3.12 1.33 -20.63
N ALA A 184 3.08 0.12 -20.06
CA ALA A 184 2.26 -0.98 -20.57
C ALA A 184 0.74 -0.75 -20.40
N GLY A 185 0.32 -0.03 -19.35
CA GLY A 185 -1.09 0.27 -19.07
C GLY A 185 -1.66 1.46 -19.84
N SER A 186 -0.82 2.43 -20.22
CA SER A 186 -1.24 3.62 -20.98
C SER A 186 -1.96 3.35 -22.32
N PRO A 187 -1.52 2.39 -23.17
CA PRO A 187 -2.22 2.11 -24.43
C PRO A 187 -3.58 1.42 -24.24
N LEU A 188 -3.77 0.70 -23.14
CA LEU A 188 -5.03 0.03 -22.80
C LEU A 188 -6.09 1.04 -22.31
N GLY A 189 -5.69 2.01 -21.49
CA GLY A 189 -6.58 3.08 -21.03
C GLY A 189 -7.09 3.99 -22.16
N LEU A 190 -6.22 4.30 -23.13
CA LEU A 190 -6.58 5.08 -24.32
C LEU A 190 -7.59 4.35 -25.21
N ARG A 191 -7.52 3.01 -25.31
CA ARG A 191 -8.49 2.20 -26.06
C ARG A 191 -9.88 2.20 -25.42
N SER A 192 -9.97 2.16 -24.09
CA SER A 192 -11.25 2.23 -23.37
C SER A 192 -11.92 3.60 -23.48
N LEU A 193 -11.16 4.68 -23.58
CA LEU A 193 -11.69 6.03 -23.84
C LEU A 193 -12.21 6.17 -25.28
N ASN A 194 -11.53 5.54 -26.25
CA ASN A 194 -11.94 5.57 -27.66
C ASN A 194 -13.05 4.57 -28.02
N SER A 195 -13.38 3.61 -27.15
CA SER A 195 -14.49 2.67 -27.35
C SER A 195 -15.84 3.19 -26.83
N VAL A 196 -15.87 4.34 -26.15
CA VAL A 196 -17.14 5.00 -25.79
C VAL A 196 -17.70 5.66 -27.05
N PRO A 197 -18.86 5.23 -27.57
CA PRO A 197 -19.40 5.78 -28.79
C PRO A 197 -19.69 7.28 -28.60
N THR A 198 -19.06 8.11 -29.42
CA THR A 198 -19.34 9.55 -29.57
C THR A 198 -20.74 9.85 -30.10
N THR A 199 -21.62 8.84 -30.22
CA THR A 199 -22.98 8.95 -30.77
C THR A 199 -24.05 9.35 -29.75
N ALA A 200 -23.70 9.68 -28.51
CA ALA A 200 -24.66 10.13 -27.47
C ALA A 200 -24.71 11.66 -27.29
N LEU A 201 -24.19 12.44 -28.25
CA LEU A 201 -24.13 13.92 -28.18
C LEU A 201 -24.74 14.64 -29.39
N TYR A 202 -25.72 14.02 -30.07
CA TYR A 202 -26.65 14.73 -30.97
C TYR A 202 -28.09 14.41 -30.59
#